data_AF-A0A442WJI7-F1
#
_entry.id   AF-A0A442WJI7-F1
#
_cell.length_a   1.000
_cell.length_b   1.000
_cell.length_c   1.000
_cell.angle_alpha   90.00
_cell.angle_beta   90.00
_cell.angle_gamma   90.00
#
_symmetry.space_group_name_H-M   'P 1'
#
loop_
_entity.id
_entity.type
_entity.pdbx_description
1 polymer ?
#
loop_
_entity_poly.entity_id
_entity_poly.type
_entity_poly.pdbx_seq_one_letter_code
_entity_poly.pdbx_strand_id
1 'polypeptide(L)'
;MTVLDERALSVTKFWRDAGKDAWFEKNDAFDAEFRNRFLELHYAAARRECDGWSEHAEGSLALMILLDQFPRNCFRGTGHMYATDPLARHFAEKAIAAGQDLALDEELRVFLYLPYEHSEHLADQLKSVDLTTAKAQSYLKYAVEHLEIIQRFGRFPHRNRMLGRETTPEEQVFLYGGGFAG
;
A
#
# COMPACT_ATOMS: atom_id res chain seq x y z
N MET A 1 -0.25 25.91 -12.82
CA MET A 1 -0.32 24.47 -12.50
C MET A 1 0.78 23.81 -13.29
N THR A 2 1.70 23.15 -12.59
CA THR A 2 2.72 22.27 -13.17
C THR A 2 2.02 21.16 -13.95
N VAL A 3 2.56 20.80 -15.11
CA VAL A 3 2.04 19.67 -15.90
C VAL A 3 2.49 18.39 -15.21
N LEU A 4 1.57 17.46 -14.97
CA LEU A 4 1.89 16.18 -14.36
C LEU A 4 2.83 15.39 -15.27
N ASP A 5 3.87 14.81 -14.67
CA ASP A 5 4.87 13.98 -15.33
C ASP A 5 4.23 12.77 -16.05
N GLU A 6 4.55 12.56 -17.32
CA GLU A 6 4.02 11.45 -18.12
C GLU A 6 4.37 10.07 -17.53
N ARG A 7 5.47 9.97 -16.77
CA ARG A 7 5.85 8.72 -16.08
C ARG A 7 4.83 8.35 -15.01
N ALA A 8 4.25 9.33 -14.31
CA ALA A 8 3.19 9.07 -13.32
C ALA A 8 1.94 8.52 -14.00
N LEU A 9 1.55 9.12 -15.13
CA LEU A 9 0.41 8.67 -15.92
C LEU A 9 0.63 7.27 -16.51
N SER A 10 1.86 6.92 -16.88
CA SER A 10 2.19 5.56 -17.34
C SER A 10 1.97 4.51 -16.24
N VAL A 11 2.31 4.83 -14.99
CA VAL A 11 2.07 3.95 -13.83
C VAL A 11 0.58 3.76 -13.57
N THR A 12 -0.19 4.86 -13.49
CA THR A 12 -1.63 4.76 -13.19
C THR A 12 -2.39 4.12 -14.34
N LYS A 13 -2.00 4.37 -15.59
CA LYS A 13 -2.55 3.67 -16.75
C LYS A 13 -2.30 2.16 -16.68
N PHE A 14 -1.06 1.73 -16.42
CA PHE A 14 -0.74 0.31 -16.28
C PHE A 14 -1.60 -0.35 -15.19
N TRP A 15 -1.74 0.31 -14.05
CA TRP A 15 -2.53 -0.21 -12.94
C TRP A 15 -4.02 -0.32 -13.28
N ARG A 16 -4.59 0.70 -13.93
CA ARG A 16 -5.99 0.68 -14.41
C ARG A 16 -6.22 -0.40 -15.47
N ASP A 17 -5.29 -0.57 -16.41
CA ASP A 17 -5.39 -1.59 -17.46
C ASP A 17 -5.35 -3.02 -16.88
N ALA A 18 -4.62 -3.23 -15.78
CA ALA A 18 -4.55 -4.52 -15.09
C ALA A 18 -5.87 -4.88 -14.37
N GLY A 19 -6.51 -3.88 -13.76
CA GLY A 19 -7.81 -4.02 -13.09
C GLY A 19 -7.79 -4.82 -11.78
N LYS A 20 -8.93 -4.83 -11.09
CA LYS A 20 -9.11 -5.38 -9.74
C LYS A 20 -8.67 -6.84 -9.57
N ASP A 21 -8.81 -7.66 -10.62
CA ASP A 21 -8.47 -9.08 -10.59
C ASP A 21 -6.95 -9.28 -10.47
N ALA A 22 -6.15 -8.31 -10.91
CA ALA A 22 -4.69 -8.35 -10.81
C ALA A 22 -4.12 -7.67 -9.56
N TRP A 23 -4.84 -6.71 -8.94
CA TRP A 23 -4.30 -5.89 -7.85
C TRP A 23 -4.04 -6.66 -6.56
N PHE A 24 -4.94 -7.58 -6.21
CA PHE A 24 -4.94 -8.27 -4.92
C PHE A 24 -4.65 -9.77 -5.01
N GLU A 25 -4.50 -10.31 -6.23
CA GLU A 25 -4.15 -11.71 -6.45
C GLU A 25 -2.65 -11.85 -6.73
N LYS A 26 -2.03 -12.90 -6.18
CA LYS A 26 -0.66 -13.24 -6.53
C LYS A 26 -0.62 -13.79 -7.96
N ASN A 27 0.07 -13.08 -8.85
CA ASN A 27 0.29 -13.51 -10.23
C ASN A 27 1.75 -13.24 -10.65
N ASP A 28 2.54 -14.30 -10.78
CA ASP A 28 3.97 -14.20 -11.07
C ASP A 28 4.27 -13.52 -12.42
N ALA A 29 3.38 -13.65 -13.41
CA ALA A 29 3.54 -13.00 -14.71
C ALA A 29 3.29 -11.49 -14.62
N PHE A 30 2.24 -11.08 -13.89
CA PHE A 30 1.96 -9.67 -13.62
C PHE A 30 3.07 -9.04 -12.78
N ASP A 31 3.54 -9.72 -11.73
CA ASP A 31 4.62 -9.25 -10.87
C ASP A 31 5.92 -9.04 -11.68
N ALA A 32 6.25 -9.96 -12.59
CA ALA A 32 7.41 -9.85 -13.47
C ALA A 32 7.28 -8.66 -14.44
N GLU A 33 6.11 -8.47 -15.06
CA GLU A 33 5.86 -7.33 -15.94
C GLU A 33 5.93 -6.00 -15.19
N PHE A 34 5.28 -5.93 -14.02
CA PHE A 34 5.25 -4.74 -13.17
C PHE A 34 6.67 -4.35 -12.74
N ARG A 35 7.48 -5.34 -12.32
CA ARG A 35 8.90 -5.17 -12.01
C ARG A 35 9.69 -4.66 -13.20
N ASN A 36 9.59 -5.31 -14.37
CA ASN A 36 10.38 -4.96 -15.56
C ASN A 36 10.11 -3.52 -16.03
N ARG A 37 8.87 -3.05 -15.89
CA ARG A 37 8.48 -1.70 -16.33
C ARG A 37 8.89 -0.60 -15.35
N PHE A 38 8.75 -0.83 -14.03
CA PHE A 38 8.78 0.26 -13.06
C PHE A 38 9.80 0.13 -11.92
N LEU A 39 10.70 -0.86 -11.95
CA LEU A 39 11.73 -1.02 -10.90
C LEU A 39 12.58 0.24 -10.69
N GLU A 40 13.08 0.85 -11.77
CA GLU A 40 13.86 2.09 -11.67
C GLU A 40 13.03 3.27 -11.14
N LEU A 41 11.73 3.28 -11.45
CA LEU A 41 10.81 4.33 -11.01
C LEU A 41 10.41 4.17 -9.54
N HIS A 42 10.26 2.93 -9.06
CA HIS A 42 10.16 2.62 -7.63
C HIS A 42 11.38 3.17 -6.89
N TYR A 43 12.60 2.91 -7.39
CA TYR A 43 13.80 3.43 -6.76
C TYR A 43 13.91 4.96 -6.85
N ALA A 44 13.51 5.58 -7.96
CA ALA A 44 13.47 7.05 -8.08
C ALA A 44 12.51 7.68 -7.05
N ALA A 45 11.30 7.11 -6.91
CA ALA A 45 10.34 7.53 -5.89
C ALA A 45 10.91 7.34 -4.48
N ALA A 46 11.54 6.20 -4.20
CA ALA A 46 12.19 5.93 -2.91
C ALA A 46 13.35 6.91 -2.60
N ARG A 47 14.07 7.38 -3.63
CA ARG A 47 15.11 8.42 -3.54
C ARG A 47 14.56 9.85 -3.52
N ARG A 48 13.23 10.03 -3.46
CA ARG A 48 12.56 11.35 -3.38
C ARG A 48 12.67 12.20 -4.66
N GLU A 49 12.94 11.56 -5.79
CA GLU A 49 13.05 12.23 -7.10
C GLU A 49 11.68 12.53 -7.73
N CYS A 50 10.60 11.98 -7.17
CA CYS A 50 9.23 12.09 -7.66
C CYS A 50 8.30 12.88 -6.72
N ASP A 51 8.83 13.58 -5.71
CA ASP A 51 8.03 14.27 -4.67
C ASP A 51 6.98 15.25 -5.24
N GLY A 52 7.30 15.94 -6.34
CA GLY A 52 6.40 16.88 -7.00
C GLY A 52 5.12 16.24 -7.55
N TRP A 53 5.10 14.91 -7.74
CA TRP A 53 3.88 14.21 -8.16
C TRP A 53 2.76 14.30 -7.12
N SER A 54 3.12 14.48 -5.84
CA SER A 54 2.15 14.65 -4.75
C SER A 54 1.32 15.95 -4.83
N GLU A 55 1.62 16.84 -5.77
CA GLU A 55 0.82 18.04 -6.05
C GLU A 55 -0.46 17.72 -6.86
N HIS A 56 -0.58 16.49 -7.37
CA HIS A 56 -1.71 16.04 -8.21
C HIS A 56 -2.30 14.74 -7.70
N ALA A 57 -3.62 14.54 -7.83
CA ALA A 57 -4.28 13.31 -7.40
C ALA A 57 -3.76 12.06 -8.12
N GLU A 58 -3.63 12.11 -9.45
CA GLU A 58 -3.03 11.01 -10.25
C GLU A 58 -1.56 10.77 -9.91
N GLY A 59 -0.80 11.83 -9.61
CA GLY A 59 0.59 11.69 -9.18
C GLY A 59 0.72 11.05 -7.81
N SER A 60 -0.14 11.41 -6.86
CA SER A 60 -0.25 10.75 -5.56
C SER A 60 -0.63 9.27 -5.69
N LEU A 61 -1.58 8.93 -6.57
CA LEU A 61 -1.90 7.53 -6.88
C LEU A 61 -0.69 6.78 -7.44
N ALA A 62 0.06 7.38 -8.38
CA ALA A 62 1.29 6.78 -8.90
C ALA A 62 2.33 6.52 -7.78
N LEU A 63 2.47 7.45 -6.84
CA LEU A 63 3.33 7.25 -5.66
C LEU A 63 2.85 6.10 -4.78
N MET A 64 1.54 5.93 -4.56
CA MET A 64 1.01 4.78 -3.82
C MET A 64 1.31 3.46 -4.54
N ILE A 65 1.11 3.41 -5.85
CA ILE A 65 1.41 2.22 -6.65
C ILE A 65 2.91 1.88 -6.57
N LEU A 66 3.80 2.87 -6.64
CA LEU A 66 5.25 2.63 -6.60
C LEU A 66 5.81 2.35 -5.20
N LEU A 67 5.25 2.94 -4.14
CA LEU A 67 5.83 2.87 -2.80
C LEU A 67 5.12 1.88 -1.87
N ASP A 68 3.86 1.55 -2.16
CA ASP A 68 3.05 0.65 -1.35
C ASP A 68 2.74 -0.66 -2.10
N GLN A 69 2.23 -0.58 -3.33
CA GLN A 69 1.83 -1.79 -4.09
C GLN A 69 3.03 -2.52 -4.71
N PHE A 70 3.91 -1.79 -5.40
CA PHE A 70 5.08 -2.36 -6.07
C PHE A 70 5.94 -3.24 -5.15
N PRO A 71 6.28 -2.85 -3.91
CA PRO A 71 7.03 -3.72 -3.02
C PRO A 71 6.33 -5.05 -2.70
N ARG A 72 5.00 -5.02 -2.54
CA ARG A 72 4.16 -6.19 -2.21
C ARG A 72 4.06 -7.17 -3.38
N ASN A 73 4.09 -6.67 -4.61
CA ASN A 73 4.16 -7.48 -5.83
C ASN A 73 5.58 -7.98 -6.13
N CYS A 74 6.57 -7.08 -6.10
CA CYS A 74 7.87 -7.32 -6.73
C CYS A 74 8.97 -7.80 -5.77
N PHE A 75 8.75 -7.73 -4.45
CA PHE A 75 9.73 -8.12 -3.43
C PHE A 75 9.19 -9.16 -2.43
N ARG A 76 8.21 -9.97 -2.86
CA ARG A 76 7.52 -10.96 -2.02
C ARG A 76 8.48 -11.82 -1.19
N GLY A 77 8.12 -12.04 0.07
CA GLY A 77 8.88 -12.88 0.99
C GLY A 77 10.18 -12.25 1.53
N THR A 78 10.36 -10.94 1.36
CA THR A 78 11.54 -10.22 1.83
C THR A 78 11.15 -8.99 2.67
N GLY A 79 12.05 -8.51 3.52
CA GLY A 79 11.85 -7.26 4.25
C GLY A 79 11.68 -6.02 3.35
N HIS A 80 12.09 -6.10 2.08
CA HIS A 80 11.91 -5.02 1.11
C HIS A 80 10.44 -4.73 0.78
N MET A 81 9.51 -5.67 1.05
CA MET A 81 8.06 -5.43 0.93
C MET A 81 7.59 -4.23 1.76
N TYR A 82 8.30 -3.94 2.87
CA TYR A 82 7.87 -2.95 3.86
C TYR A 82 8.81 -1.73 3.92
N ALA A 83 9.89 -1.74 3.14
CA ALA A 83 10.97 -0.76 3.26
C ALA A 83 10.53 0.67 2.92
N THR A 84 9.54 0.83 2.04
CA THR A 84 9.01 2.13 1.62
C THR A 84 7.67 2.48 2.28
N ASP A 85 7.11 1.63 3.16
CA ASP A 85 5.83 1.87 3.81
C ASP A 85 5.77 3.23 4.56
N PRO A 86 6.81 3.66 5.32
CA PRO A 86 6.79 4.98 5.95
C PRO A 86 6.71 6.13 4.95
N LEU A 87 7.35 5.99 3.79
CA LEU A 87 7.33 7.01 2.74
C LEU A 87 6.00 7.03 1.99
N ALA A 88 5.40 5.86 1.73
CA ALA A 88 4.05 5.78 1.17
C ALA A 88 3.05 6.49 2.08
N ARG A 89 3.12 6.26 3.39
CA ARG A 89 2.23 6.91 4.38
C ARG A 89 2.40 8.43 4.41
N HIS A 90 3.63 8.92 4.31
CA HIS A 90 3.91 10.35 4.20
C HIS A 90 3.19 10.99 3.01
N PHE A 91 3.23 10.38 1.83
CA PHE A 91 2.54 10.91 0.65
C PHE A 91 1.02 10.71 0.72
N ALA A 92 0.54 9.61 1.29
CA ALA A 92 -0.88 9.39 1.54
C ALA A 92 -1.46 10.50 2.44
N GLU A 93 -0.73 10.88 3.50
CA GLU A 93 -1.12 11.99 4.38
C GLU A 93 -1.23 13.32 3.62
N LYS A 94 -0.23 13.65 2.80
CA LYS A 94 -0.27 14.86 1.97
C LYS A 94 -1.47 14.86 1.02
N ALA A 95 -1.72 13.74 0.35
CA ALA A 95 -2.80 13.63 -0.62
C ALA A 95 -4.19 13.77 0.02
N ILE A 96 -4.41 13.13 1.17
CA ILE A 96 -5.66 13.22 1.93
C ILE A 96 -5.85 14.63 2.50
N ALA A 97 -4.79 15.25 3.03
CA ALA A 97 -4.86 16.63 3.53
C ALA A 97 -5.20 17.64 2.41
N ALA A 98 -4.80 17.35 1.17
CA ALA A 98 -5.14 18.12 -0.01
C ALA A 98 -6.50 17.74 -0.65
N GLY A 99 -7.22 16.76 -0.09
CA GLY A 99 -8.50 16.26 -0.62
C GLY A 99 -8.39 15.54 -1.97
N GLN A 100 -7.20 15.10 -2.35
CA GLN A 100 -6.93 14.47 -3.64
C GLN A 100 -7.56 13.09 -3.78
N ASP A 101 -7.78 12.39 -2.66
CA ASP A 101 -8.48 11.12 -2.59
C ASP A 101 -9.89 11.20 -3.18
N LEU A 102 -10.58 12.32 -2.96
CA LEU A 102 -11.93 12.56 -3.49
C LEU A 102 -11.96 12.89 -4.99
N ALA A 103 -10.82 13.20 -5.59
CA ALA A 103 -10.69 13.42 -7.03
C ALA A 103 -10.49 12.11 -7.81
N LEU A 104 -10.31 10.98 -7.12
CA LEU A 104 -10.19 9.65 -7.73
C LEU A 104 -11.49 8.86 -7.59
N ASP A 105 -11.67 7.91 -8.52
CA ASP A 105 -12.72 6.89 -8.45
C ASP A 105 -12.55 6.05 -7.16
N GLU A 106 -13.66 5.62 -6.57
CA GLU A 106 -13.64 4.86 -5.30
C GLU A 106 -12.72 3.63 -5.36
N GLU A 107 -12.72 2.90 -6.48
CA GLU A 107 -11.89 1.69 -6.66
C GLU A 107 -10.39 1.97 -6.59
N LEU A 108 -9.95 3.20 -6.91
CA LEU A 108 -8.55 3.59 -6.83
C LEU A 108 -8.23 4.43 -5.59
N ARG A 109 -9.24 5.08 -5.04
CA ARG A 109 -9.12 5.88 -3.83
C ARG A 109 -8.56 5.06 -2.66
N VAL A 110 -8.94 3.78 -2.58
CA VAL A 110 -8.47 2.87 -1.52
C VAL A 110 -6.94 2.79 -1.44
N PHE A 111 -6.22 2.93 -2.56
CA PHE A 111 -4.75 2.88 -2.56
C PHE A 111 -4.10 4.03 -1.78
N LEU A 112 -4.81 5.13 -1.51
CA LEU A 112 -4.36 6.19 -0.61
C LEU A 112 -4.61 5.88 0.87
N TYR A 113 -5.40 4.85 1.17
CA TYR A 113 -5.73 4.44 2.55
C TYR A 113 -4.91 3.24 2.99
N LEU A 114 -4.56 2.35 2.05
CA LEU A 114 -3.76 1.17 2.30
C LEU A 114 -2.43 1.44 3.04
N PRO A 115 -1.70 2.55 2.83
CA PRO A 115 -0.49 2.82 3.63
C PRO A 115 -0.73 2.94 5.14
N TYR A 116 -1.95 3.31 5.56
CA TYR A 116 -2.34 3.29 6.97
C TYR A 116 -2.70 1.88 7.43
N GLU A 117 -3.46 1.14 6.62
CA GLU A 117 -3.79 -0.29 6.85
C GLU A 117 -2.54 -1.16 6.97
N HIS A 118 -1.48 -0.81 6.26
CA HIS A 118 -0.21 -1.52 6.28
C HIS A 118 0.72 -1.14 7.43
N SER A 119 0.39 -0.09 8.20
CA SER A 119 1.21 0.42 9.30
C SER A 119 1.04 -0.43 10.57
N GLU A 120 2.12 -0.71 11.28
CA GLU A 120 2.07 -1.38 12.60
C GLU A 120 1.83 -0.38 13.75
N HIS A 121 1.16 0.76 13.48
CA HIS A 121 0.76 1.74 14.49
C HIS A 121 -0.76 1.79 14.64
N LEU A 122 -1.24 1.69 15.88
CA LEU A 122 -2.68 1.67 16.18
C LEU A 122 -3.42 2.92 15.66
N ALA A 123 -2.82 4.11 15.78
CA ALA A 123 -3.43 5.34 15.30
C ALA A 123 -3.63 5.34 13.77
N ASP A 124 -2.70 4.75 13.03
CA ASP A 124 -2.82 4.60 11.58
C ASP A 124 -3.95 3.61 11.24
N GLN A 125 -4.07 2.50 11.97
CA GLN A 125 -5.16 1.53 11.76
C GLN A 125 -6.55 2.14 11.97
N LEU A 126 -6.72 2.92 13.04
CA LEU A 126 -7.98 3.64 13.30
C LEU A 126 -8.29 4.61 12.15
N LYS A 127 -7.28 5.36 11.68
CA LYS A 127 -7.43 6.26 10.53
C LYS A 127 -7.79 5.50 9.25
N SER A 128 -7.23 4.31 9.01
CA SER A 128 -7.59 3.46 7.87
C SER A 128 -9.06 3.07 7.90
N VAL A 129 -9.55 2.60 9.06
CA VAL A 129 -10.95 2.23 9.25
C VAL A 129 -11.88 3.43 9.06
N ASP A 130 -11.56 4.58 9.64
CA ASP A 130 -12.37 5.80 9.51
C ASP A 130 -12.49 6.27 8.04
N LEU A 131 -11.35 6.34 7.33
CA LEU A 131 -11.31 6.74 5.92
C LEU A 131 -12.09 5.76 5.03
N THR A 132 -11.88 4.47 5.23
CA THR A 132 -12.49 3.41 4.43
C THR A 132 -14.00 3.32 4.69
N THR A 133 -14.43 3.45 5.95
CA THR A 133 -15.86 3.53 6.33
C THR A 133 -16.56 4.66 5.60
N ALA A 134 -15.93 5.84 5.55
CA ALA A 134 -16.55 7.02 4.98
C ALA A 134 -16.51 7.07 3.45
N LYS A 135 -15.48 6.48 2.81
CA LYS A 135 -15.13 6.81 1.42
C LYS A 135 -14.79 5.61 0.52
N ALA A 136 -14.73 4.39 1.04
CA ALA A 136 -14.37 3.19 0.28
C ALA A 136 -14.96 1.91 0.92
N GLN A 137 -16.27 1.90 1.17
CA GLN A 137 -16.91 0.94 2.07
C GLN A 137 -16.81 -0.53 1.60
N SER A 138 -16.64 -0.75 0.30
CA SER A 138 -16.38 -2.06 -0.29
C SER A 138 -15.11 -2.74 0.25
N TYR A 139 -14.16 -1.96 0.78
CA TYR A 139 -12.89 -2.44 1.35
C TYR A 139 -12.88 -2.49 2.88
N LEU A 140 -13.96 -2.05 3.56
CA LEU A 140 -13.99 -1.88 5.03
C LEU A 140 -13.65 -3.16 5.80
N LYS A 141 -14.09 -4.32 5.29
CA LYS A 141 -13.76 -5.63 5.86
C LYS A 141 -12.26 -5.77 6.12
N TYR A 142 -11.42 -5.40 5.15
CA TYR A 142 -9.98 -5.60 5.20
C TYR A 142 -9.32 -4.63 6.19
N ALA A 143 -9.76 -3.37 6.23
CA ALA A 143 -9.28 -2.40 7.21
C ALA A 143 -9.58 -2.82 8.66
N VAL A 144 -10.77 -3.40 8.91
CA VAL A 144 -11.14 -3.91 10.23
C VAL A 144 -10.29 -5.13 10.61
N GLU A 145 -10.09 -6.07 9.70
CA GLU A 145 -9.25 -7.25 9.94
C GLU A 145 -7.81 -6.87 10.31
N HIS A 146 -7.22 -5.87 9.62
CA HIS A 146 -5.90 -5.35 9.97
C HIS A 146 -5.87 -4.67 11.35
N LEU A 147 -6.89 -3.86 11.67
CA LEU A 147 -6.99 -3.21 12.98
C LEU A 147 -7.04 -4.24 14.11
N GLU A 148 -7.83 -5.30 13.97
CA GLU A 148 -7.95 -6.36 14.99
C GLU A 148 -6.60 -7.03 15.27
N ILE A 149 -5.81 -7.30 14.23
CA ILE A 149 -4.47 -7.90 14.37
C ILE A 149 -3.53 -6.94 15.13
N ILE A 150 -3.53 -5.66 14.77
CA ILE A 150 -2.70 -4.65 15.45
C ILE A 150 -3.18 -4.40 16.88
N GLN A 151 -4.47 -4.40 17.16
CA GLN A 151 -4.99 -4.30 18.53
C GLN A 151 -4.54 -5.47 19.40
N ARG A 152 -4.48 -6.68 18.82
CA ARG A 152 -4.10 -7.89 19.54
C ARG A 152 -2.60 -8.00 19.77
N PHE A 153 -1.78 -7.75 18.75
CA PHE A 153 -0.34 -8.05 18.79
C PHE A 153 0.56 -6.81 18.76
N GLY A 154 0.00 -5.62 18.48
CA GLY A 154 0.77 -4.39 18.27
C GLY A 154 1.62 -4.37 16.99
N ARG A 155 1.53 -5.43 16.17
CA ARG A 155 2.29 -5.66 14.92
C ARG A 155 1.63 -6.77 14.10
N PHE A 156 2.08 -7.00 12.88
CA PHE A 156 1.60 -8.10 12.03
C PHE A 156 2.49 -9.33 12.16
N PRO A 157 2.04 -10.44 12.79
CA PRO A 157 2.89 -11.59 13.05
C PRO A 157 3.43 -12.28 11.79
N HIS A 158 2.69 -12.23 10.67
CA HIS A 158 3.13 -12.79 9.39
C HIS A 158 4.42 -12.14 8.86
N ARG A 159 4.73 -10.90 9.30
CA ARG A 159 5.95 -10.18 8.91
C ARG A 159 7.19 -10.61 9.70
N ASN A 160 7.03 -11.34 10.80
CA ASN A 160 8.11 -11.62 11.75
C ASN A 160 9.37 -12.18 11.10
N ARG A 161 9.24 -13.23 10.27
CA ARG A 161 10.37 -13.86 9.58
C ARG A 161 11.08 -12.88 8.64
N MET A 162 10.32 -12.09 7.86
CA MET A 162 10.88 -11.13 6.90
C MET A 162 11.57 -9.95 7.58
N LEU A 163 11.17 -9.63 8.80
CA LEU A 163 11.72 -8.54 9.62
C LEU A 163 12.71 -9.03 10.70
N GLY A 164 13.08 -10.31 10.72
CA GLY A 164 14.03 -10.86 11.70
C GLY A 164 13.53 -10.85 13.14
N ARG A 165 12.21 -10.86 13.36
CA ARG A 165 11.59 -10.85 14.69
C ARG A 165 11.33 -12.27 15.19
N GLU A 166 11.50 -12.48 16.48
CA GLU A 166 11.04 -13.70 17.14
C GLU A 166 9.50 -13.70 17.24
N THR A 167 8.91 -14.84 16.88
CA THR A 167 7.46 -15.08 16.97
C THR A 167 7.12 -15.56 18.37
N THR A 168 6.16 -14.91 19.04
CA THR A 168 5.71 -15.32 20.37
C THR A 168 4.84 -16.59 20.29
N PRO A 169 4.65 -17.33 21.40
CA PRO A 169 3.74 -18.48 21.40
C PRO A 169 2.31 -18.15 20.96
N GLU A 170 1.80 -16.97 21.34
CA GLU A 170 0.45 -16.53 20.96
C GLU A 170 0.36 -16.23 19.46
N GLU A 171 1.35 -15.50 18.93
CA GLU A 171 1.47 -15.22 17.50
C GLU A 171 1.59 -16.52 16.68
N GLN A 172 2.32 -17.50 17.20
CA GLN A 172 2.50 -18.80 16.56
C GLN A 172 1.18 -19.58 16.43
N VAL A 173 0.34 -19.55 17.49
CA VAL A 173 -1.00 -20.16 17.46
C VAL A 173 -1.89 -19.46 16.43
N PHE A 174 -1.85 -18.13 16.37
CA PHE A 174 -2.59 -17.35 15.38
C PHE A 174 -2.18 -17.72 13.94
N LEU A 175 -0.88 -17.83 13.66
CA LEU A 175 -0.37 -18.20 12.34
C LEU A 175 -0.74 -19.64 11.94
N TYR A 176 -0.76 -20.59 12.88
CA TYR A 176 -1.18 -21.98 12.59
C TYR A 176 -2.69 -22.13 12.37
N GLY A 177 -3.51 -21.25 12.94
CA GLY A 177 -4.98 -21.26 12.79
C GLY A 177 -5.50 -20.75 11.44
N GLY A 178 -4.63 -20.56 10.44
CA GLY A 178 -4.96 -19.94 9.16
C GLY A 178 -4.45 -18.51 9.02
N GLY A 179 -4.17 -17.84 10.15
CA GLY A 179 -3.50 -16.53 10.22
C GLY A 179 -4.12 -15.46 9.31
N PHE A 180 -3.28 -14.48 8.97
CA PHE A 180 -3.55 -13.46 7.97
C PHE A 180 -2.35 -13.43 7.01
N ALA A 181 -2.60 -13.52 5.71
CA ALA A 181 -1.56 -13.74 4.71
C ALA A 181 -0.84 -12.45 4.26
N GLY A 182 -1.39 -11.26 4.55
CA GLY A 182 -0.81 -9.99 4.10
C GLY A 182 -1.09 -9.72 2.64
#